data_AF-A0A2G8KCW4-F1
#
_entry.id   AF-A0A2G8KCW4-F1
#
_cell.length_a   1.000
_cell.length_b   1.000
_cell.length_c   1.000
_cell.angle_alpha   90.00
_cell.angle_beta   90.00
_cell.angle_gamma   90.00
#
_symmetry.space_group_name_H-M   'P 1'
#
loop_
_entity.id
_entity.type
_entity.pdbx_description
1 polymer ?
#
loop_
_entity_poly.entity_id
_entity_poly.type
_entity_poly.pdbx_seq_one_letter_code
_entity_poly.pdbx_strand_id
1 'polypeptide(L)'
;MHEMRKNKDAPVDVMGCNKLQDDDADPKVRRYQVLISLMLSSQTKDQVTSAAMMKLRTHGLSVPSILQTSDKKLGDLIYPVGFWKLPGVGPKMAHIVMDVAWGELTGIGVDTHVHRICNRLKWVQKPTKQPEDTRKAVEKWLPRDKWREINVLMVGFGQQVCLPVGQDATNA
;
A
#
# COMPACT_ATOMS: atom_id res chain seq x y z
N MET A 1 -29.53 -12.47 -7.41
CA MET A 1 -28.39 -12.56 -6.46
C MET A 1 -28.35 -13.91 -5.74
N HIS A 2 -29.34 -14.27 -4.90
CA HIS A 2 -29.35 -15.56 -4.20
C HIS A 2 -29.36 -16.77 -5.16
N GLU A 3 -30.17 -16.72 -6.22
CA GLU A 3 -30.29 -17.80 -7.21
C GLU A 3 -29.03 -17.96 -8.09
N MET A 4 -28.36 -16.86 -8.43
CA MET A 4 -27.10 -16.83 -9.18
C MET A 4 -25.91 -17.40 -8.38
N ARG A 5 -26.03 -17.52 -7.06
CA ARG A 5 -24.97 -18.04 -6.17
C ARG A 5 -25.34 -19.37 -5.51
N LYS A 6 -26.38 -20.05 -6.01
CA LYS A 6 -26.90 -21.30 -5.44
C LYS A 6 -25.83 -22.40 -5.33
N ASN A 7 -24.90 -22.45 -6.27
CA ASN A 7 -23.88 -23.50 -6.35
C ASN A 7 -22.50 -23.11 -5.81
N LYS A 8 -22.28 -21.82 -5.47
CA LYS A 8 -20.99 -21.29 -4.97
C LYS A 8 -19.76 -21.77 -5.76
N ASP A 9 -19.85 -21.74 -7.08
CA ASP A 9 -18.86 -22.23 -8.04
C ASP A 9 -17.96 -21.12 -8.61
N ALA A 10 -18.09 -19.89 -8.12
CA ALA A 10 -17.28 -18.77 -8.60
C ALA A 10 -15.85 -18.83 -8.03
N PRO A 11 -14.85 -18.26 -8.73
CA PRO A 11 -13.46 -18.22 -8.25
C PRO A 11 -13.31 -17.65 -6.82
N VAL A 12 -14.10 -16.65 -6.46
CA VAL A 12 -14.14 -16.05 -5.10
C VAL A 12 -14.58 -17.04 -4.00
N ASP A 13 -15.31 -18.09 -4.35
CA ASP A 13 -15.76 -19.10 -3.38
C ASP A 13 -14.60 -20.02 -2.95
N VAL A 14 -13.56 -20.17 -3.77
CA VAL A 14 -12.36 -20.97 -3.47
C VAL A 14 -11.15 -20.10 -3.15
N MET A 15 -11.00 -18.98 -3.85
CA MET A 15 -9.83 -18.09 -3.82
C MET A 15 -10.17 -16.68 -3.29
N GLY A 16 -11.30 -16.54 -2.60
CA GLY A 16 -11.71 -15.28 -2.00
C GLY A 16 -10.68 -14.76 -0.99
N CYS A 17 -10.58 -13.43 -0.89
CA CYS A 17 -9.59 -12.75 -0.06
C CYS A 17 -9.63 -13.15 1.43
N ASN A 18 -10.79 -13.62 1.90
CA ASN A 18 -10.98 -14.14 3.25
C ASN A 18 -10.34 -15.51 3.50
N LYS A 19 -9.91 -16.23 2.45
CA LYS A 19 -9.27 -17.56 2.53
C LYS A 19 -7.75 -17.52 2.30
N LEU A 20 -7.19 -16.35 2.01
CA LEU A 20 -5.79 -16.22 1.62
C LEU A 20 -4.84 -15.97 2.80
N GLN A 21 -5.36 -15.81 4.01
CA GLN A 21 -4.59 -15.68 5.24
C GLN A 21 -4.04 -17.04 5.74
N ASP A 22 -3.06 -16.95 6.63
CA ASP A 22 -2.44 -18.07 7.33
C ASP A 22 -3.11 -18.28 8.69
N ASP A 23 -3.95 -19.31 8.82
CA ASP A 23 -4.77 -19.48 10.01
C ASP A 23 -3.95 -19.80 11.27
N ASP A 24 -2.74 -20.33 11.11
CA ASP A 24 -1.78 -20.61 12.19
C ASP A 24 -0.96 -19.39 12.61
N ALA A 25 -1.01 -18.28 11.86
CA ALA A 25 -0.29 -17.06 12.20
C ALA A 25 -0.94 -16.32 13.37
N ASP A 26 -0.15 -15.49 14.06
CA ASP A 26 -0.65 -14.57 15.10
C ASP A 26 -1.88 -13.79 14.58
N PRO A 27 -2.95 -13.61 15.37
CA PRO A 27 -4.14 -12.85 14.98
C PRO A 27 -3.83 -11.49 14.33
N LYS A 28 -2.76 -10.84 14.77
CA LYS A 28 -2.22 -9.65 14.15
C LYS A 28 -1.81 -9.93 12.70
N VAL A 29 -0.89 -10.85 12.48
CA VAL A 29 -0.39 -11.21 11.14
C VAL A 29 -1.53 -11.66 10.22
N ARG A 30 -2.56 -12.35 10.73
CA ARG A 30 -3.75 -12.68 9.93
C ARG A 30 -4.48 -11.45 9.40
N ARG A 31 -4.72 -10.46 10.26
CA ARG A 31 -5.32 -9.17 9.84
C ARG A 31 -4.48 -8.47 8.77
N TYR A 32 -3.15 -8.59 8.86
CA TYR A 32 -2.22 -8.04 7.84
C TYR A 32 -2.53 -8.65 6.49
N GLN A 33 -2.57 -9.98 6.46
CA GLN A 33 -2.69 -10.77 5.25
C GLN A 33 -4.07 -10.57 4.60
N VAL A 34 -5.14 -10.48 5.39
CA VAL A 34 -6.47 -10.13 4.88
C VAL A 34 -6.46 -8.75 4.24
N LEU A 35 -5.87 -7.75 4.90
CA LEU A 35 -5.81 -6.40 4.35
C LEU A 35 -5.02 -6.36 3.03
N ILE A 36 -3.83 -6.98 2.98
CA ILE A 36 -3.04 -7.09 1.75
C ILE A 36 -3.82 -7.82 0.66
N SER A 37 -4.51 -8.91 1.00
CA SER A 37 -5.35 -9.64 0.04
C SER A 37 -6.45 -8.75 -0.56
N LEU A 38 -7.17 -7.99 0.28
CA LEU A 38 -8.21 -7.07 -0.17
C LEU A 38 -7.63 -5.97 -1.06
N MET A 39 -6.45 -5.46 -0.70
CA MET A 39 -5.77 -4.43 -1.48
C MET A 39 -5.31 -4.91 -2.85
N LEU A 40 -4.72 -6.11 -2.92
CA LEU A 40 -4.30 -6.71 -4.19
C LEU A 40 -5.50 -7.04 -5.08
N SER A 41 -6.64 -7.43 -4.50
CA SER A 41 -7.87 -7.70 -5.24
C SER A 41 -8.46 -6.48 -5.95
N SER A 42 -8.18 -5.28 -5.45
CA SER A 42 -8.61 -4.05 -6.10
C SER A 42 -7.93 -3.97 -7.47
N GLN A 43 -8.71 -4.20 -8.53
CA GLN A 43 -8.27 -4.19 -9.93
C GLN A 43 -7.43 -5.41 -10.38
N THR A 44 -7.47 -6.52 -9.64
CA THR A 44 -6.77 -7.77 -10.00
C THR A 44 -7.70 -8.98 -9.89
N LYS A 45 -7.61 -9.90 -10.85
CA LYS A 45 -8.41 -11.15 -10.83
C LYS A 45 -8.05 -12.02 -9.62
N ASP A 46 -9.03 -12.71 -9.06
CA ASP A 46 -8.88 -13.55 -7.86
C ASP A 46 -7.71 -14.54 -7.95
N GLN A 47 -7.50 -15.19 -9.11
CA GLN A 47 -6.41 -16.15 -9.30
C GLN A 47 -5.03 -15.49 -9.21
N VAL A 48 -4.91 -14.26 -9.71
CA VAL A 48 -3.65 -13.49 -9.68
C VAL A 48 -3.38 -13.00 -8.25
N THR A 49 -4.41 -12.52 -7.56
CA THR A 49 -4.33 -12.14 -6.14
C THR A 49 -3.94 -13.34 -5.27
N SER A 50 -4.56 -14.50 -5.48
CA SER A 50 -4.24 -15.74 -4.76
C SER A 50 -2.79 -16.18 -4.99
N ALA A 51 -2.32 -16.17 -6.23
CA ALA A 51 -0.94 -16.52 -6.55
C ALA A 51 0.08 -15.55 -5.91
N ALA A 52 -0.21 -14.25 -5.92
CA ALA A 52 0.61 -13.24 -5.25
C ALA A 52 0.64 -13.43 -3.73
N MET A 53 -0.53 -13.67 -3.12
CA MET A 53 -0.66 -13.94 -1.68
C MET A 53 0.10 -15.21 -1.26
N MET A 54 0.07 -16.26 -2.07
CA MET A 54 0.83 -17.48 -1.79
C MET A 54 2.35 -17.21 -1.81
N LYS A 55 2.86 -16.51 -2.83
CA LYS A 55 4.29 -16.13 -2.89
C LYS A 55 4.70 -15.28 -1.69
N LEU A 56 3.88 -14.30 -1.33
CA LEU A 56 4.12 -13.44 -0.16
C LEU A 56 4.13 -14.26 1.13
N ARG A 57 3.19 -15.19 1.31
CA ARG A 57 3.13 -16.07 2.49
C ARG A 57 4.35 -16.97 2.61
N THR A 58 4.77 -17.60 1.51
CA THR A 58 6.00 -18.41 1.48
C THR A 58 7.24 -17.58 1.83
N HIS A 59 7.25 -16.30 1.49
CA HIS A 59 8.30 -15.34 1.87
C HIS A 59 8.19 -14.85 3.34
N GLY A 60 7.13 -15.21 4.04
CA GLY A 60 6.87 -14.78 5.43
C GLY A 60 6.14 -13.44 5.51
N LEU A 61 4.94 -13.37 4.92
CA LEU A 61 4.09 -12.16 4.88
C LEU A 61 3.74 -11.65 6.28
N SER A 62 4.61 -10.79 6.78
CA SER A 62 4.53 -10.06 8.04
C SER A 62 5.13 -8.67 7.82
N VAL A 63 4.76 -7.72 8.65
CA VAL A 63 5.26 -6.35 8.52
C VAL A 63 6.80 -6.28 8.62
N PRO A 64 7.46 -6.91 9.61
CA PRO A 64 8.92 -6.84 9.70
C PRO A 64 9.62 -7.41 8.45
N SER A 65 9.10 -8.52 7.92
CA SER A 65 9.63 -9.12 6.69
C SER A 65 9.47 -8.20 5.48
N ILE A 66 8.30 -7.56 5.33
CA ILE A 66 8.03 -6.65 4.20
C ILE A 66 8.90 -5.40 4.28
N LEU A 67 9.09 -4.80 5.45
CA LEU A 67 9.96 -3.63 5.63
C LEU A 67 11.44 -3.93 5.34
N GLN A 68 11.87 -5.18 5.52
CA GLN A 68 13.22 -5.64 5.21
C GLN A 68 13.38 -6.12 3.76
N THR A 69 12.27 -6.29 3.04
CA THR A 69 12.26 -6.78 1.66
C THR A 69 12.47 -5.62 0.69
N SER A 70 13.38 -5.78 -0.27
CA SER A 70 13.63 -4.74 -1.27
C SER A 70 12.43 -4.57 -2.22
N ASP A 71 12.23 -3.35 -2.72
CA ASP A 71 11.14 -3.03 -3.67
C ASP A 71 11.14 -3.95 -4.90
N LYS A 72 12.32 -4.28 -5.42
CA LYS A 72 12.48 -5.21 -6.55
C LYS A 72 11.92 -6.59 -6.20
N LYS A 73 12.32 -7.14 -5.05
CA LYS A 73 11.88 -8.46 -4.60
C LYS A 73 10.38 -8.47 -4.29
N LEU A 74 9.86 -7.40 -3.70
CA LEU A 74 8.43 -7.25 -3.44
C LEU A 74 7.62 -7.19 -4.74
N GLY A 75 8.13 -6.47 -5.75
CA GLY A 75 7.57 -6.45 -7.10
C GLY A 75 7.49 -7.84 -7.73
N ASP A 76 8.56 -8.63 -7.62
CA ASP A 76 8.60 -10.02 -8.12
C ASP A 76 7.57 -10.93 -7.41
N LEU A 77 7.36 -10.71 -6.10
CA LEU A 77 6.40 -11.48 -5.29
C LEU A 77 4.95 -11.17 -5.66
N ILE A 78 4.63 -9.91 -5.98
CA ILE A 78 3.26 -9.50 -6.32
C ILE A 78 2.98 -9.50 -7.83
N TYR A 79 3.97 -9.74 -8.69
CA TYR A 79 3.74 -9.92 -10.12
C TYR A 79 2.77 -11.08 -10.40
N PRO A 80 1.74 -10.91 -11.26
CA PRO A 80 1.43 -9.77 -12.15
C PRO A 80 0.32 -8.78 -11.69
N VAL A 81 0.14 -8.52 -10.39
CA VAL A 81 -0.89 -7.57 -9.86
C VAL A 81 -0.83 -6.21 -10.55
N GLY A 82 -1.95 -5.66 -11.03
CA GLY A 82 -1.98 -4.55 -12.00
C GLY A 82 -1.16 -3.29 -11.67
N PHE A 83 -0.91 -3.01 -10.39
CA PHE A 83 -0.17 -1.84 -9.90
C PHE A 83 1.25 -2.14 -9.39
N TRP A 84 1.78 -3.35 -9.61
CA TRP A 84 3.07 -3.78 -9.05
C TRP A 84 4.28 -2.93 -9.48
N LYS A 85 4.22 -2.29 -10.66
CA LYS A 85 5.30 -1.42 -11.19
C LYS A 85 5.28 0.00 -10.63
N LEU A 86 4.31 0.38 -9.80
CA LEU A 86 4.24 1.73 -9.28
C LEU A 86 5.33 1.95 -8.20
N PRO A 87 6.30 2.85 -8.45
CA PRO A 87 7.37 3.11 -7.48
C PRO A 87 6.77 3.65 -6.17
N GLY A 88 7.17 3.08 -5.03
CA GLY A 88 6.78 3.53 -3.69
C GLY A 88 5.51 2.90 -3.11
N VAL A 89 4.81 2.00 -3.82
CA VAL A 89 3.60 1.35 -3.27
C VAL A 89 3.93 0.39 -2.12
N GLY A 90 5.03 -0.36 -2.20
CA GLY A 90 5.42 -1.35 -1.18
C GLY A 90 5.67 -0.78 0.23
N PRO A 91 6.57 0.21 0.39
CA PRO A 91 6.85 0.82 1.69
C PRO A 91 5.67 1.64 2.24
N LYS A 92 4.96 2.39 1.38
CA LYS A 92 3.76 3.17 1.75
C LYS A 92 2.66 2.28 2.31
N MET A 93 2.22 1.33 1.46
CA MET A 93 1.96 -0.05 1.82
C MET A 93 1.97 -0.39 3.31
N ALA A 94 3.14 -0.88 3.71
CA ALA A 94 3.44 -1.40 5.03
C ALA A 94 3.19 -0.38 6.16
N HIS A 95 3.57 0.89 5.96
CA HIS A 95 3.41 1.92 6.99
C HIS A 95 1.94 2.27 7.26
N ILE A 96 1.12 2.43 6.22
CA ILE A 96 -0.31 2.71 6.38
C ILE A 96 -1.00 1.51 7.03
N VAL A 97 -0.64 0.30 6.62
CA VAL A 97 -1.22 -0.91 7.21
C VAL A 97 -0.86 -1.05 8.68
N MET A 98 0.38 -0.76 9.09
CA MET A 98 0.76 -0.77 10.51
C MET A 98 -0.04 0.22 11.34
N ASP A 99 -0.25 1.42 10.79
CA ASP A 99 -1.02 2.44 11.47
C ASP A 99 -2.50 2.02 11.64
N VAL A 100 -3.12 1.51 10.56
CA VAL A 100 -4.55 1.19 10.53
C VAL A 100 -4.87 -0.12 11.27
N ALA A 101 -4.04 -1.15 11.15
CA ALA A 101 -4.35 -2.48 11.68
C ALA A 101 -3.67 -2.80 13.02
N TRP A 102 -2.61 -2.06 13.41
CA TRP A 102 -1.92 -2.21 14.70
C TRP A 102 -1.95 -0.97 15.58
N GLY A 103 -2.39 0.19 15.05
CA GLY A 103 -2.23 1.46 15.75
C GLY A 103 -0.76 1.86 15.91
N GLU A 104 0.14 1.26 15.12
CA GLU A 104 1.58 1.42 15.28
C GLU A 104 2.15 2.25 14.14
N LEU A 105 2.62 3.45 14.48
CA LEU A 105 3.16 4.40 13.52
C LEU A 105 4.65 4.09 13.26
N THR A 106 4.90 3.24 12.27
CA THR A 106 6.25 2.77 11.90
C THR A 106 6.99 3.68 10.93
N GLY A 107 6.29 4.60 10.25
CA GLY A 107 6.88 5.53 9.30
C GLY A 107 5.82 6.33 8.53
N ILE A 108 6.25 7.34 7.78
CA ILE A 108 5.36 8.15 6.93
C ILE A 108 5.15 7.42 5.60
N GLY A 109 3.90 7.04 5.30
CA GLY A 109 3.51 6.50 4.00
C GLY A 109 3.54 7.54 2.87
N VAL A 110 4.73 7.85 2.34
CA VAL A 110 4.90 8.79 1.22
C VAL A 110 4.51 8.12 -0.10
N ASP A 111 3.53 8.70 -0.80
CA ASP A 111 3.18 8.32 -2.16
C ASP A 111 3.65 9.34 -3.19
N THR A 112 3.28 9.16 -4.46
CA THR A 112 3.68 10.07 -5.54
C THR A 112 3.14 11.49 -5.37
N HIS A 113 2.00 11.68 -4.70
CA HIS A 113 1.47 13.01 -4.38
C HIS A 113 2.27 13.65 -3.27
N VAL A 114 2.45 12.94 -2.14
CA VAL A 114 3.24 13.44 -1.00
C VAL A 114 4.68 13.74 -1.44
N HIS A 115 5.31 12.84 -2.20
CA HIS A 115 6.64 13.03 -2.78
C HIS A 115 6.72 14.30 -3.62
N ARG A 116 5.78 14.51 -4.54
CA ARG A 116 5.73 15.69 -5.41
C ARG A 116 5.53 16.97 -4.61
N ILE A 117 4.60 16.97 -3.65
CA ILE A 117 4.29 18.15 -2.84
C ILE A 117 5.48 18.51 -1.94
N CYS A 118 6.10 17.54 -1.28
CA CYS A 118 7.27 17.79 -0.42
C CYS A 118 8.44 18.41 -1.20
N ASN A 119 8.69 17.95 -2.43
CA ASN A 119 9.69 18.55 -3.31
C ASN A 119 9.28 19.97 -3.77
N ARG A 120 8.00 20.18 -4.12
CA ARG A 120 7.49 21.49 -4.58
C ARG A 120 7.48 22.54 -3.49
N LEU A 121 7.12 22.17 -2.26
CA LEU A 121 7.13 23.03 -1.08
C LEU A 121 8.52 23.19 -0.46
N LYS A 122 9.56 22.54 -1.01
CA LYS A 122 10.93 22.51 -0.47
C LYS A 122 11.00 22.04 0.99
N TRP A 123 10.09 21.15 1.37
CA TRP A 123 10.10 20.46 2.67
C TRP A 123 11.21 19.42 2.80
N VAL A 124 11.87 19.12 1.68
CA VAL A 124 13.14 18.41 1.63
C VAL A 124 14.24 19.41 1.27
N GLN A 125 15.31 19.47 2.06
CA GLN A 125 16.43 20.41 1.85
C GLN A 125 17.10 20.22 0.48
N LYS A 126 17.13 18.98 -0.01
CA LYS A 126 17.60 18.61 -1.34
C LYS A 126 16.47 17.91 -2.08
N PRO A 127 16.21 18.25 -3.36
CA PRO A 127 15.23 17.55 -4.16
C PRO A 127 15.53 16.05 -4.17
N THR A 128 14.53 15.27 -3.80
CA THR A 128 14.59 13.81 -3.70
C THR A 128 14.05 13.21 -4.99
N LYS A 129 14.64 12.11 -5.46
CA LYS A 129 14.21 11.44 -6.69
C LYS A 129 13.30 10.25 -6.42
N GLN A 130 13.37 9.67 -5.22
CA GLN A 130 12.59 8.52 -4.82
C GLN A 130 11.68 8.88 -3.63
N PRO A 131 10.45 8.35 -3.55
CA PRO A 131 9.54 8.55 -2.42
C PRO A 131 10.16 8.19 -1.05
N GLU A 132 10.98 7.15 -1.03
CA GLU A 132 11.65 6.68 0.20
C GLU A 132 12.70 7.68 0.73
N ASP A 133 13.39 8.38 -0.16
CA ASP A 133 14.30 9.46 0.25
C ASP A 133 13.53 10.64 0.84
N THR A 134 12.35 10.94 0.27
CA THR A 134 11.45 11.96 0.84
C THR A 134 10.96 11.56 2.22
N ARG A 135 10.56 10.30 2.41
CA ARG A 135 10.13 9.78 3.71
C ARG A 135 11.21 10.06 4.76
N LYS A 136 12.43 9.59 4.53
CA LYS A 136 13.56 9.79 5.46
C LYS A 136 13.85 11.27 5.71
N ALA A 137 13.77 12.10 4.69
CA ALA A 137 14.00 13.54 4.81
C ALA A 137 12.92 14.24 5.64
N VAL A 138 11.64 13.88 5.46
CA VAL A 138 10.51 14.44 6.21
C VAL A 138 10.50 13.92 7.65
N GLU A 139 10.72 12.62 7.87
CA GLU A 139 10.83 12.00 9.20
C GLU A 139 11.94 12.63 10.06
N LYS A 140 12.99 13.18 9.43
CA LYS A 140 14.11 13.80 10.15
C LYS A 140 13.74 15.10 10.88
N TRP A 141 12.75 15.86 10.39
CA TRP A 141 12.38 17.15 10.97
C TRP A 141 10.95 17.21 11.47
N LEU A 142 10.04 16.37 10.95
CA LEU A 142 8.65 16.34 11.35
C LEU A 142 8.47 15.56 12.66
N PRO A 143 7.84 16.15 13.70
CA PRO A 143 7.50 15.45 14.94
C PRO A 143 6.64 14.21 14.71
N ARG A 144 6.92 13.12 15.45
CA ARG A 144 6.31 11.79 15.24
C ARG A 144 4.80 11.78 15.48
N ASP A 145 4.30 12.60 16.39
CA ASP A 145 2.88 12.80 16.66
C ASP A 145 2.12 13.34 15.43
N LYS A 146 2.81 14.00 14.49
CA LYS A 146 2.22 14.56 13.27
C LYS A 146 2.26 13.63 12.05
N TRP A 147 2.93 12.49 12.12
CA TRP A 147 3.10 11.60 10.96
C TRP A 147 1.78 10.97 10.50
N ARG A 148 0.83 10.75 11.41
CA ARG A 148 -0.50 10.22 11.07
C ARG A 148 -1.36 11.25 10.32
N GLU A 149 -1.35 12.50 10.80
CA GLU A 149 -2.15 13.60 10.22
C GLU A 149 -1.62 14.03 8.84
N ILE A 150 -0.29 14.05 8.67
CA ILE A 150 0.32 14.63 7.48
C ILE A 150 -0.02 13.88 6.20
N ASN A 151 -0.16 12.55 6.25
CA ASN A 151 -0.53 11.75 5.08
C ASN A 151 -1.94 12.09 4.58
N VAL A 152 -2.90 12.17 5.49
CA VAL A 152 -4.30 12.49 5.13
C VAL A 152 -4.38 13.92 4.57
N LEU A 153 -3.72 14.87 5.23
CA LEU A 153 -3.71 16.28 4.81
C LEU A 153 -3.01 16.48 3.45
N MET A 154 -1.85 15.86 3.24
CA MET A 154 -1.10 16.03 1.99
C MET A 154 -1.71 15.27 0.81
N VAL A 155 -2.34 14.12 1.03
CA VAL A 155 -3.10 13.42 -0.01
C VAL A 155 -4.32 14.25 -0.43
N GLY A 156 -5.09 14.78 0.54
CA GLY A 156 -6.22 15.65 0.25
C GLY A 156 -5.80 16.90 -0.55
N PHE A 157 -4.73 17.58 -0.10
CA PHE A 157 -4.17 18.73 -0.82
C PHE A 157 -3.64 18.35 -2.21
N GLY A 158 -3.03 17.17 -2.37
CA GLY A 158 -2.47 16.69 -3.62
C GLY A 158 -3.50 16.25 -4.66
N GLN A 159 -4.72 15.92 -4.22
CA GLN A 159 -5.85 15.58 -5.08
C GLN A 159 -6.70 16.80 -5.44
N GLN A 160 -6.81 17.79 -4.54
CA GLN A 160 -7.68 18.95 -4.75
C GLN A 160 -6.96 20.21 -5.26
N VAL A 161 -5.68 20.40 -4.90
CA VAL A 161 -4.97 21.67 -5.14
C VAL A 161 -3.69 21.46 -5.95
N CYS A 162 -2.87 20.47 -5.61
CA CYS A 162 -1.60 20.21 -6.30
C CYS A 162 -1.72 19.09 -7.35
N LEU A 163 -2.58 19.32 -8.35
CA LEU A 163 -2.84 18.41 -9.46
C LEU A 163 -1.57 18.05 -10.26
N PRO A 164 -1.53 16.88 -10.93
CA PRO A 164 -0.47 16.52 -11.86
C PRO A 164 -0.37 17.56 -12.99
N VAL A 165 0.85 17.85 -13.44
CA VAL A 165 1.07 18.73 -14.60
C VAL A 165 0.41 18.06 -15.82
N GLY A 166 -0.61 18.70 -16.39
CA GLY A 166 -1.44 18.18 -17.49
C GLY A 166 -2.92 17.95 -17.17
N GLN A 167 -3.34 18.06 -15.90
CA GLN A 167 -4.76 18.21 -15.54
C GLN A 167 -5.08 19.69 -15.35
N ASP A 168 -5.39 20.37 -16.46
CA ASP A 168 -5.95 21.72 -16.41
C ASP A 168 -7.33 21.65 -15.76
N ALA A 169 -7.55 22.48 -14.73
CA ALA A 169 -8.80 22.62 -14.00
C ALA A 169 -9.85 23.42 -14.80
N THR A 170 -10.06 23.05 -16.06
CA THR A 170 -10.96 23.76 -16.99
C THR A 170 -12.07 22.88 -17.56
N ASN A 171 -12.24 21.63 -17.09
CA ASN A 171 -13.32 20.74 -17.50
C ASN A 171 -14.01 20.09 -16.29
N ALA A 172 -14.62 20.90 -15.43
CA ALA A 172 -15.64 20.47 -14.49
C ALA A 172 -16.87 21.36 -14.67
#